data_AF-A0A9W4XJV1-F1
#
_entry.id   AF-A0A9W4XJV1-F1
#
_cell.length_a   1.000
_cell.length_b   1.000
_cell.length_c   1.000
_cell.angle_alpha   90.00
_cell.angle_beta   90.00
_cell.angle_gamma   90.00
#
_symmetry.space_group_name_H-M   'P 1'
#
loop_
_entity.id
_entity.type
_entity.pdbx_description
1 polymer ?
#
loop_
_entity_poly.entity_id
_entity_poly.type
_entity_poly.pdbx_seq_one_letter_code
_entity_poly.pdbx_strand_id
1 'polypeptide(L)'
;MASVTCTMTAPPLDPFDDVYALSVESATISDFEDRNGFDGGCKQEKVDSNTVRYPHHSSVPIIDSHSPIPGLAAAGYGLVPGTRCSTPKQQFPCQAIEWSDQDLYYLVYTRFGERVANNYSTSTSYYSTGTDSTNLVTLQLTYYEPATPTSYSADAPIGTGRPVIKVLARSQPSASLPQARRSIAADLLSCTDTLKHAIRSDALLGDIYPLSEAELKSIRSAMVLMRYISEEEWDGRRAQLQNSVGGESEDGELVSPEVKLWSIHAKLELFLLEVGYYEFSTWFAQINDAVGMKSEERRTLARGFGYRAKWLERALNEC
;
A
#
# COMPACT_ATOMS: atom_id res chain seq x y z
N MET A 1 -42.36 -49.21 -40.50
CA MET A 1 -41.89 -48.51 -39.28
C MET A 1 -40.83 -47.53 -39.71
N ALA A 2 -41.13 -46.22 -39.73
CA ALA A 2 -40.18 -45.18 -40.10
C ALA A 2 -39.60 -44.56 -38.83
N SER A 3 -38.28 -44.56 -38.71
CA SER A 3 -37.53 -43.93 -37.62
C SER A 3 -37.25 -42.48 -37.99
N VAL A 4 -37.70 -41.54 -37.17
CA VAL A 4 -37.40 -40.10 -37.32
C VAL A 4 -36.21 -39.79 -36.42
N THR A 5 -35.06 -39.49 -37.02
CA THR A 5 -33.87 -39.02 -36.31
C THR A 5 -33.95 -37.50 -36.20
N CYS A 6 -34.10 -36.99 -34.99
CA CYS A 6 -34.10 -35.56 -34.71
C CYS A 6 -32.67 -35.12 -34.37
N THR A 7 -32.04 -34.33 -35.23
CA THR A 7 -30.71 -33.75 -34.98
C THR A 7 -30.91 -32.37 -34.36
N MET A 8 -30.73 -32.25 -33.04
CA MET A 8 -30.63 -30.94 -32.39
C MET A 8 -29.22 -30.40 -32.60
N THR A 9 -29.11 -29.36 -33.42
CA THR A 9 -27.88 -28.55 -33.54
C THR A 9 -27.83 -27.61 -32.33
N ALA A 10 -26.83 -27.80 -31.46
CA ALA A 10 -26.56 -26.84 -30.39
C ALA A 10 -26.18 -25.48 -31.00
N PRO A 11 -26.62 -24.34 -30.44
CA PRO A 11 -26.16 -23.04 -30.90
C PRO A 11 -24.65 -22.93 -30.68
N PRO A 12 -23.91 -22.22 -31.56
CA PRO A 12 -22.50 -21.96 -31.36
C PRO A 12 -22.35 -21.13 -30.08
N LEU A 13 -21.77 -21.72 -29.04
CA LEU A 13 -21.27 -20.96 -27.90
C LEU A 13 -20.06 -20.17 -28.40
N ASP A 14 -20.14 -18.83 -28.30
CA ASP A 14 -18.99 -17.96 -28.46
C ASP A 14 -18.03 -18.22 -27.28
N PRO A 15 -16.81 -18.71 -27.53
CA PRO A 15 -15.83 -18.99 -26.47
C PRO A 15 -15.29 -17.72 -25.79
N PHE A 16 -15.73 -16.52 -26.20
CA PHE A 16 -15.30 -15.24 -25.65
C PHE A 16 -16.38 -14.48 -24.85
N ASP A 17 -17.59 -15.02 -24.73
CA ASP A 17 -18.70 -14.35 -24.02
C ASP A 17 -18.53 -14.34 -22.47
N ASP A 18 -17.54 -15.09 -21.96
CA ASP A 18 -17.22 -15.19 -20.52
C ASP A 18 -15.98 -14.36 -20.10
N VAL A 19 -15.44 -13.49 -20.96
CA VAL A 19 -14.26 -12.68 -20.59
C VAL A 19 -14.69 -11.45 -19.80
N TYR A 20 -14.66 -11.61 -18.48
CA TYR A 20 -14.58 -10.56 -17.48
C TYR A 20 -13.79 -9.34 -17.99
N ALA A 21 -14.48 -8.22 -18.19
CA ALA A 21 -13.86 -6.92 -18.32
C ALA A 21 -13.21 -6.55 -16.98
N LEU A 22 -11.94 -6.94 -16.80
CA LEU A 22 -11.09 -6.42 -15.75
C LEU A 22 -10.82 -4.95 -16.07
N SER A 23 -11.47 -4.07 -15.31
CA SER A 23 -11.17 -2.64 -15.32
C SER A 23 -9.72 -2.44 -14.88
N VAL A 24 -8.96 -1.77 -15.73
CA VAL A 24 -7.59 -1.37 -15.45
C VAL A 24 -7.64 -0.08 -14.65
N GLU A 25 -7.11 -0.11 -13.42
CA GLU A 25 -6.74 1.12 -12.70
C GLU A 25 -5.62 1.81 -13.50
N SER A 26 -6.03 2.74 -14.36
CA SER A 26 -5.16 3.47 -15.29
C SER A 26 -4.32 4.56 -14.61
N ALA A 27 -4.60 4.90 -13.35
CA ALA A 27 -3.96 6.04 -12.68
C ALA A 27 -2.54 5.73 -12.18
N THR A 28 -2.24 4.49 -11.78
CA THR A 28 -0.91 4.09 -11.28
C THR A 28 0.09 3.73 -12.39
N ILE A 29 -0.38 3.56 -13.64
CA ILE A 29 0.48 3.27 -14.79
C ILE A 29 0.95 4.57 -15.47
N SER A 30 0.13 5.62 -15.48
CA SER A 30 0.51 6.90 -16.10
C SER A 30 1.73 7.55 -15.42
N ASP A 31 1.85 7.49 -14.09
CA ASP A 31 3.03 8.00 -13.37
C ASP A 31 4.32 7.19 -13.63
N PHE A 32 4.19 5.96 -14.16
CA PHE A 32 5.34 5.13 -14.55
C PHE A 32 5.81 5.43 -15.99
N GLU A 33 4.90 5.86 -16.88
CA GLU A 33 5.22 6.19 -18.27
C GLU A 33 5.97 7.52 -18.40
N ASP A 34 5.68 8.50 -17.53
CA ASP A 34 6.35 9.80 -17.51
C ASP A 34 7.87 9.72 -17.19
N ARG A 35 8.32 8.63 -16.55
CA ARG A 35 9.75 8.39 -16.29
C ARG A 35 10.53 7.84 -17.50
N ASN A 36 9.86 7.40 -18.56
CA ASN A 36 10.49 6.82 -19.75
C ASN A 36 10.41 7.70 -21.02
N GLY A 37 9.99 8.96 -20.89
CA GLY A 37 10.13 9.95 -21.97
C GLY A 37 9.26 9.69 -23.20
N PHE A 38 8.00 9.28 -23.02
CA PHE A 38 6.99 9.30 -24.08
C PHE A 38 6.12 10.55 -23.95
N ASP A 39 6.31 11.49 -24.87
CA ASP A 39 5.49 12.69 -25.02
C ASP A 39 4.12 12.29 -25.62
N GLY A 40 3.06 12.37 -24.81
CA GLY A 40 1.71 11.97 -25.17
C GLY A 40 0.67 12.96 -24.65
N GLY A 41 0.43 14.02 -25.42
CA GLY A 41 -0.47 15.12 -25.08
C GLY A 41 -1.85 14.69 -24.56
N CYS A 42 -2.23 15.27 -23.43
CA CYS A 42 -3.51 15.10 -22.75
C CYS A 42 -4.67 15.58 -23.65
N LYS A 43 -5.55 14.67 -24.07
CA LYS A 43 -6.91 15.00 -24.50
C LYS A 43 -7.88 14.40 -23.50
N GLN A 44 -8.59 15.28 -22.78
CA GLN A 44 -9.72 14.94 -21.94
C GLN A 44 -10.82 14.28 -22.80
N GLU A 45 -11.07 13.00 -22.57
CA GLU A 45 -12.26 12.33 -23.06
C GLU A 45 -13.25 12.16 -21.89
N LYS A 46 -14.48 12.65 -22.12
CA LYS A 46 -15.61 12.51 -21.20
C LYS A 46 -15.91 11.01 -21.01
N VAL A 47 -15.81 10.52 -19.78
CA VAL A 47 -16.29 9.17 -19.44
C VAL A 47 -17.66 9.30 -18.80
N ASP A 48 -18.65 8.75 -19.51
CA ASP A 48 -20.01 8.55 -19.06
C ASP A 48 -20.05 7.56 -17.89
N SER A 49 -20.79 7.95 -16.86
CA SER A 49 -21.02 7.19 -15.64
C SER A 49 -21.79 5.90 -15.95
N ASN A 50 -21.12 4.75 -15.87
CA ASN A 50 -21.80 3.47 -15.69
C ASN A 50 -21.23 2.69 -14.51
N THR A 51 -22.16 2.42 -13.59
CA THR A 51 -22.05 1.73 -12.31
C THR A 51 -21.32 0.39 -12.43
N VAL A 52 -20.24 0.20 -11.66
CA VAL A 52 -19.65 -1.12 -11.42
C VAL A 52 -19.61 -1.40 -9.93
N ARG A 53 -20.23 -2.51 -9.51
CA ARG A 53 -20.01 -3.15 -8.20
C ARG A 53 -18.76 -3.99 -8.29
N TYR A 54 -17.84 -3.85 -7.35
CA TYR A 54 -16.70 -4.74 -7.16
C TYR A 54 -16.84 -5.51 -5.85
N PRO A 55 -16.51 -6.82 -5.83
CA PRO A 55 -16.21 -7.53 -4.61
C PRO A 55 -14.69 -7.51 -4.40
N HIS A 56 -14.20 -6.90 -3.32
CA HIS A 56 -12.86 -7.22 -2.83
C HIS A 56 -12.86 -7.34 -1.31
N HIS A 57 -12.91 -8.59 -0.85
CA HIS A 57 -12.34 -8.96 0.42
C HIS A 57 -10.83 -8.77 0.32
N SER A 58 -10.32 -7.65 0.81
CA SER A 58 -8.88 -7.49 1.02
C SER A 58 -8.44 -8.49 2.09
N SER A 59 -7.80 -9.59 1.69
CA SER A 59 -7.12 -10.45 2.64
C SER A 59 -5.87 -9.71 3.12
N VAL A 60 -5.93 -9.15 4.32
CA VAL A 60 -4.75 -8.57 4.97
C VAL A 60 -3.74 -9.69 5.19
N PRO A 61 -2.50 -9.58 4.67
CA PRO A 61 -1.45 -10.54 5.00
C PRO A 61 -1.22 -10.51 6.51
N ILE A 62 -1.52 -11.62 7.19
CA ILE A 62 -1.25 -11.77 8.61
C ILE A 62 0.26 -12.00 8.75
N ILE A 63 0.97 -10.99 9.23
CA ILE A 63 2.36 -11.16 9.67
C ILE A 63 2.28 -11.84 11.04
N ASP A 64 2.61 -13.13 11.09
CA ASP A 64 2.62 -13.90 12.32
C ASP A 64 3.57 -13.23 13.33
N SER A 65 3.00 -12.77 14.45
CA SER A 65 3.77 -12.23 15.57
C SER A 65 4.55 -13.37 16.22
N HIS A 66 5.85 -13.43 16.00
CA HIS A 66 6.71 -14.38 16.71
C HIS A 66 6.67 -14.13 18.22
N SER A 67 6.52 -15.22 19.00
CA SER A 67 6.50 -15.21 20.46
C SER A 67 7.79 -14.61 21.05
N PRO A 68 7.72 -13.83 22.14
CA PRO A 68 8.90 -13.30 22.80
C PRO A 68 9.75 -14.44 23.38
N ILE A 69 11.06 -14.36 23.12
CA ILE A 69 12.09 -15.26 23.62
C ILE A 69 12.04 -15.31 25.16
N PRO A 70 11.93 -16.49 25.80
CA PRO A 70 11.90 -16.59 27.25
C PRO A 70 13.33 -16.49 27.80
N GLY A 71 13.59 -15.48 28.62
CA GLY A 71 14.80 -15.47 29.43
C GLY A 71 15.22 -14.12 29.96
N LEU A 72 14.74 -13.78 31.17
CA LEU A 72 15.60 -13.41 32.30
C LEU A 72 14.71 -13.17 33.52
N ALA A 73 14.71 -14.15 34.40
CA ALA A 73 14.18 -14.02 35.74
C ALA A 73 14.99 -12.98 36.51
N ALA A 74 14.31 -12.01 37.12
CA ALA A 74 14.86 -11.21 38.20
C ALA A 74 13.92 -11.34 39.41
N ALA A 75 14.29 -12.24 40.32
CA ALA A 75 13.78 -12.25 41.67
C ALA A 75 14.51 -11.18 42.49
N GLY A 76 13.79 -10.49 43.40
CA GLY A 76 14.43 -9.86 44.57
C GLY A 76 14.07 -8.40 44.86
N TYR A 77 13.00 -8.23 45.64
CA TYR A 77 12.64 -7.21 46.65
C TYR A 77 13.48 -5.92 46.85
N GLY A 78 12.78 -4.79 47.05
CA GLY A 78 13.29 -3.62 47.78
C GLY A 78 12.46 -2.34 47.63
N LEU A 79 11.62 -2.02 48.64
CA LEU A 79 10.90 -0.74 48.81
C LEU A 79 11.80 0.34 49.42
N VAL A 80 12.06 1.47 48.74
CA VAL A 80 12.36 2.81 49.34
C VAL A 80 12.03 3.91 48.30
N PRO A 81 11.44 5.07 48.69
CA PRO A 81 10.98 6.10 47.76
C PRO A 81 12.00 7.24 47.51
N GLY A 82 11.88 7.87 46.34
CA GLY A 82 12.16 9.29 46.15
C GLY A 82 13.56 9.69 45.67
N THR A 83 13.81 9.65 44.36
CA THR A 83 14.70 10.61 43.70
C THR A 83 14.26 10.77 42.24
N ARG A 84 14.03 12.02 41.81
CA ARG A 84 13.77 12.36 40.41
C ARG A 84 15.01 11.97 39.60
N CYS A 85 14.93 10.84 38.92
CA CYS A 85 15.92 10.42 37.96
C CYS A 85 15.41 10.84 36.59
N SER A 86 16.04 11.86 36.00
CA SER A 86 15.94 12.12 34.57
C SER A 86 16.43 10.86 33.87
N THR A 87 15.50 10.02 33.42
CA THR A 87 15.83 8.83 32.65
C THR A 87 16.55 9.32 31.39
N PRO A 88 17.80 8.90 31.14
CA PRO A 88 18.36 9.02 29.81
C PRO A 88 17.39 8.27 28.90
N LYS A 89 16.94 8.88 27.80
CA LYS A 89 16.25 8.15 26.73
C LYS A 89 17.16 6.99 26.38
N GLN A 90 16.82 5.81 26.88
CA GLN A 90 17.50 4.58 26.56
C GLN A 90 17.20 4.40 25.07
N GLN A 91 18.13 4.84 24.23
CA GLN A 91 18.13 4.51 22.82
C GLN A 91 18.24 2.99 22.80
N PHE A 92 17.09 2.31 22.71
CA PHE A 92 17.08 0.91 22.35
C PHE A 92 17.90 0.83 21.07
N PRO A 93 18.96 -0.01 21.02
CA PRO A 93 19.68 -0.19 19.77
C PRO A 93 18.64 -0.59 18.75
N CYS A 94 18.45 0.24 17.72
CA CYS A 94 17.55 -0.06 16.63
C CYS A 94 18.11 -1.35 16.02
N GLN A 95 17.51 -2.50 16.37
CA GLN A 95 17.93 -3.76 15.80
C GLN A 95 17.74 -3.62 14.29
N ALA A 96 18.77 -3.95 13.51
CA ALA A 96 18.64 -3.94 12.06
C ALA A 96 17.50 -4.90 11.65
N ILE A 97 16.68 -4.49 10.69
CA ILE A 97 15.63 -5.33 10.11
C ILE A 97 16.31 -6.49 9.38
N GLU A 98 15.87 -7.70 9.73
CA GLU A 98 16.17 -8.90 8.98
C GLU A 98 15.17 -9.01 7.83
N TRP A 99 15.57 -8.54 6.64
CA TRP A 99 14.73 -8.51 5.46
C TRP A 99 14.38 -9.93 4.98
N SER A 100 13.11 -10.31 5.12
CA SER A 100 12.54 -11.54 4.59
C SER A 100 11.90 -11.33 3.21
N ASP A 101 11.57 -12.42 2.52
CA ASP A 101 10.85 -12.32 1.23
C ASP A 101 9.43 -11.77 1.42
N GLN A 102 8.82 -11.97 2.61
CA GLN A 102 7.52 -11.39 2.97
C GLN A 102 7.59 -9.87 3.14
N ASP A 103 8.69 -9.37 3.73
CA ASP A 103 8.93 -7.93 3.85
C ASP A 103 9.09 -7.29 2.48
N LEU A 104 9.80 -7.95 1.56
CA LEU A 104 9.94 -7.49 0.18
C LEU A 104 8.61 -7.53 -0.57
N TYR A 105 7.80 -8.58 -0.40
CA TYR A 105 6.44 -8.66 -0.93
C TYR A 105 5.61 -7.46 -0.46
N TYR A 106 5.68 -7.15 0.83
CA TYR A 106 4.92 -6.05 1.39
C TYR A 106 5.40 -4.69 0.87
N LEU A 107 6.71 -4.47 0.73
CA LEU A 107 7.23 -3.25 0.08
C LEU A 107 6.80 -3.13 -1.38
N VAL A 108 6.76 -4.24 -2.14
CA VAL A 108 6.23 -4.26 -3.51
C VAL A 108 4.75 -3.91 -3.51
N TYR A 109 3.96 -4.49 -2.61
CA TYR A 109 2.54 -4.18 -2.43
C TYR A 109 2.33 -2.70 -2.13
N THR A 110 3.07 -2.14 -1.17
CA THR A 110 2.96 -0.74 -0.79
C THR A 110 3.35 0.20 -1.91
N ARG A 111 4.37 -0.13 -2.70
CA ARG A 111 4.89 0.76 -3.75
C ARG A 111 4.15 0.66 -5.07
N PHE A 112 3.74 -0.54 -5.47
CA PHE A 112 3.22 -0.82 -6.80
C PHE A 112 1.78 -1.36 -6.80
N GLY A 113 1.19 -1.58 -5.62
CA GLY A 113 -0.17 -2.08 -5.46
C GLY A 113 -0.30 -3.60 -5.54
N GLU A 114 -1.49 -4.08 -5.21
CA GLU A 114 -1.82 -5.50 -5.09
C GLU A 114 -1.58 -6.29 -6.37
N ARG A 115 -1.96 -5.73 -7.52
CA ARG A 115 -1.83 -6.41 -8.81
C ARG A 115 -0.38 -6.76 -9.12
N VAL A 116 0.56 -5.87 -8.82
CA VAL A 116 1.99 -6.10 -9.05
C VAL A 116 2.54 -7.05 -7.99
N ALA A 117 2.17 -6.87 -6.72
CA ALA A 117 2.58 -7.74 -5.62
C ALA A 117 2.19 -9.22 -5.84
N ASN A 118 0.98 -9.47 -6.35
CA ASN A 118 0.50 -10.84 -6.56
C ASN A 118 1.09 -11.53 -7.79
N ASN A 119 1.77 -10.81 -8.67
CA ASN A 119 2.22 -11.32 -9.98
C ASN A 119 3.72 -11.10 -10.24
N TYR A 120 4.48 -10.57 -9.28
CA TYR A 120 5.93 -10.47 -9.46
C TYR A 120 6.61 -11.83 -9.19
N SER A 121 7.78 -12.00 -9.80
CA SER A 121 8.67 -13.13 -9.62
C SER A 121 10.02 -12.64 -9.13
N THR A 122 10.57 -13.35 -8.13
CA THR A 122 11.92 -13.13 -7.62
C THR A 122 12.89 -14.07 -8.34
N SER A 123 13.98 -13.52 -8.87
CA SER A 123 15.08 -14.30 -9.44
C SER A 123 16.37 -14.01 -8.68
N THR A 124 17.13 -15.07 -8.39
CA THR A 124 18.41 -15.01 -7.69
C THR A 124 19.49 -15.56 -8.61
N SER A 125 20.52 -14.77 -8.88
CA SER A 125 21.67 -15.17 -9.68
C SER A 125 22.95 -15.15 -8.85
N TYR A 126 23.83 -16.11 -9.10
CA TYR A 126 25.13 -16.24 -8.45
C TYR A 126 26.23 -16.05 -9.49
N TYR A 127 27.12 -15.09 -9.27
CA TYR A 127 28.24 -14.81 -10.15
C TYR A 127 29.56 -15.11 -9.44
N SER A 128 30.46 -15.83 -10.11
CA SER A 128 31.82 -16.04 -9.62
C SER A 128 32.74 -15.00 -10.25
N THR A 129 33.29 -14.10 -9.45
CA THR A 129 34.34 -13.18 -9.91
C THR A 129 35.65 -13.94 -9.85
N GLY A 130 36.14 -14.38 -11.01
CA GLY A 130 37.32 -15.24 -11.10
C GLY A 130 38.54 -14.71 -10.33
N THR A 131 39.31 -15.67 -9.79
CA THR A 131 40.57 -15.62 -9.02
C THR A 131 40.50 -15.57 -7.49
N ASP A 132 39.44 -15.04 -6.86
CA ASP A 132 39.20 -15.20 -5.42
C ASP A 132 37.73 -15.57 -5.17
N SER A 133 37.51 -16.71 -4.51
CA SER A 133 36.26 -17.47 -4.46
C SER A 133 35.12 -16.83 -3.65
N THR A 134 34.70 -15.61 -3.98
CA THR A 134 33.50 -15.00 -3.41
C THR A 134 32.40 -15.01 -4.46
N ASN A 135 31.44 -15.92 -4.34
CA ASN A 135 30.26 -15.93 -5.20
C ASN A 135 29.37 -14.74 -4.80
N LEU A 136 29.23 -13.77 -5.70
CA LEU A 136 28.32 -12.64 -5.51
C LEU A 136 26.89 -13.07 -5.81
N VAL A 137 25.98 -12.64 -4.96
CA VAL A 137 24.54 -12.87 -5.08
C VAL A 137 23.88 -11.59 -5.59
N THR A 138 23.05 -11.71 -6.61
CA THR A 138 22.14 -10.65 -7.04
C THR A 138 20.71 -11.16 -7.00
N LEU A 139 19.81 -10.35 -6.47
CA LEU A 139 18.38 -10.60 -6.49
C LEU A 139 17.71 -9.58 -7.43
N GLN A 140 16.69 -10.01 -8.16
CA GLN A 140 15.95 -9.16 -9.08
C GLN A 140 14.46 -9.50 -8.99
N LEU A 141 13.65 -8.45 -8.83
CA LEU A 141 12.19 -8.52 -8.85
C LEU A 141 11.70 -8.18 -10.26
N THR A 142 10.88 -9.04 -10.83
CA THR A 142 10.33 -8.89 -12.18
C THR A 142 8.83 -9.02 -12.17
N TYR A 143 8.14 -8.22 -12.97
CA TYR A 143 6.70 -8.29 -13.18
C TYR A 143 6.43 -8.63 -14.65
N TYR A 144 5.55 -9.60 -14.87
CA TYR A 144 5.07 -9.93 -16.21
C TYR A 144 3.78 -9.16 -16.45
N GLU A 145 3.86 -8.14 -17.31
CA GLU A 145 2.65 -7.45 -17.72
C GLU A 145 1.89 -8.35 -18.72
N PRO A 146 0.64 -8.74 -18.39
CA PRO A 146 -0.14 -9.54 -19.31
C PRO A 146 -0.40 -8.72 -20.57
N ALA A 147 -0.22 -9.36 -21.74
CA ALA A 147 -0.55 -8.75 -23.01
C ALA A 147 -2.05 -8.42 -23.05
N THR A 148 -2.40 -7.23 -23.56
CA THR A 148 -3.80 -6.84 -23.71
C THR A 148 -4.48 -7.72 -24.75
N PRO A 149 -5.80 -7.92 -24.70
CA PRO A 149 -6.52 -8.70 -25.72
C PRO A 149 -6.27 -8.17 -27.14
N THR A 150 -6.10 -6.85 -27.28
CA THR A 150 -5.74 -6.18 -28.53
C THR A 150 -4.39 -6.61 -29.09
N SER A 151 -3.46 -7.06 -28.24
CA SER A 151 -2.15 -7.59 -28.67
C SER A 151 -2.24 -8.93 -29.39
N TYR A 152 -3.37 -9.62 -29.31
CA TYR A 152 -3.66 -10.88 -29.99
C TYR A 152 -4.68 -10.72 -31.14
N SER A 153 -5.02 -9.49 -31.55
CA SER A 153 -5.94 -9.27 -32.66
C SER A 153 -5.33 -9.73 -33.99
N ALA A 154 -6.17 -10.16 -34.93
CA ALA A 154 -5.74 -10.57 -36.27
C ALA A 154 -5.06 -9.42 -37.04
N ASP A 155 -5.38 -8.18 -36.68
CA ASP A 155 -4.84 -6.95 -37.27
C ASP A 155 -3.55 -6.49 -36.58
N ALA A 156 -3.13 -7.13 -35.49
CA ALA A 156 -1.92 -6.77 -34.77
C ALA A 156 -0.66 -7.25 -35.52
N PRO A 157 0.41 -6.43 -35.58
CA PRO A 157 1.69 -6.85 -36.14
C PRO A 157 2.22 -8.13 -35.48
N ILE A 158 2.81 -9.04 -36.26
CA ILE A 158 3.44 -10.26 -35.74
C ILE A 158 4.47 -9.89 -34.66
N GLY A 159 4.24 -10.32 -33.42
CA GLY A 159 5.16 -10.09 -32.29
C GLY A 159 4.59 -9.27 -31.13
N THR A 160 3.37 -8.74 -31.23
CA THR A 160 2.72 -7.92 -30.18
C THR A 160 2.21 -8.71 -28.96
N GLY A 161 2.00 -10.03 -29.09
CA GLY A 161 1.39 -10.86 -28.04
C GLY A 161 2.34 -11.40 -26.96
N ARG A 162 3.62 -10.99 -26.93
CA ARG A 162 4.56 -11.48 -25.91
C ARG A 162 4.42 -10.65 -24.62
N PRO A 163 4.29 -11.28 -23.44
CA PRO A 163 4.35 -10.57 -22.17
C PRO A 163 5.65 -9.77 -22.05
N VAL A 164 5.54 -8.51 -21.65
CA VAL A 164 6.71 -7.66 -21.41
C VAL A 164 7.19 -7.89 -19.98
N ILE A 165 8.46 -8.26 -19.84
CA ILE A 165 9.10 -8.41 -18.52
C ILE A 165 9.55 -7.04 -18.06
N LYS A 166 8.93 -6.51 -17.02
CA LYS A 166 9.35 -5.28 -16.34
C LYS A 166 10.23 -5.62 -15.15
N VAL A 167 11.39 -5.01 -15.02
CA VAL A 167 12.23 -5.12 -13.82
C VAL A 167 11.76 -4.10 -12.81
N LEU A 168 11.30 -4.54 -11.65
CA LEU A 168 10.79 -3.67 -10.59
C LEU A 168 11.90 -3.13 -9.71
N ALA A 169 12.85 -3.99 -9.35
CA ALA A 169 14.00 -3.67 -8.50
C ALA A 169 15.12 -4.68 -8.74
N ARG A 170 16.37 -4.24 -8.55
CA ARG A 170 17.56 -5.11 -8.64
C ARG A 170 18.53 -4.78 -7.52
N SER A 171 19.05 -5.82 -6.85
CA SER A 171 20.04 -5.64 -5.80
C SER A 171 21.40 -5.31 -6.39
N GLN A 172 22.22 -4.61 -5.61
CA GLN A 172 23.66 -4.58 -5.86
C GLN A 172 24.25 -6.00 -5.69
N PRO A 173 25.30 -6.36 -6.44
CA PRO A 173 26.05 -7.59 -6.21
C PRO A 173 26.52 -7.66 -4.75
N SER A 174 26.08 -8.68 -4.03
CA SER A 174 26.22 -8.77 -2.58
C SER A 174 26.94 -10.05 -2.18
N ALA A 175 27.64 -10.04 -1.05
CA ALA A 175 28.33 -11.23 -0.55
C ALA A 175 27.36 -12.29 0.00
N SER A 176 26.11 -11.92 0.27
CA SER A 176 25.09 -12.83 0.80
C SER A 176 23.68 -12.45 0.36
N LEU A 177 22.76 -13.41 0.42
CA LEU A 177 21.34 -13.19 0.12
C LEU A 177 20.68 -12.15 1.05
N PRO A 178 20.92 -12.13 2.38
CA PRO A 178 20.40 -11.06 3.24
C PRO A 178 20.85 -9.66 2.82
N GLN A 179 22.10 -9.49 2.37
CA GLN A 179 22.58 -8.22 1.85
C GLN A 179 21.90 -7.84 0.54
N ALA A 180 21.69 -8.80 -0.36
CA ALA A 180 20.94 -8.57 -1.60
C ALA A 180 19.49 -8.15 -1.32
N ARG A 181 18.82 -8.77 -0.35
CA ARG A 181 17.46 -8.39 0.10
C ARG A 181 17.45 -6.97 0.67
N ARG A 182 18.40 -6.63 1.55
CA ARG A 182 18.53 -5.26 2.08
C ARG A 182 18.74 -4.23 0.97
N SER A 183 19.57 -4.55 -0.03
CA SER A 183 19.80 -3.65 -1.17
C SER A 183 18.53 -3.44 -2.00
N ILE A 184 17.70 -4.47 -2.18
CA ILE A 184 16.39 -4.31 -2.85
C ILE A 184 15.40 -3.56 -1.97
N ALA A 185 15.38 -3.84 -0.67
CA ALA A 185 14.53 -3.10 0.26
C ALA A 185 14.85 -1.60 0.21
N ALA A 186 16.13 -1.21 0.21
CA ALA A 186 16.56 0.18 0.05
C ALA A 186 16.08 0.79 -1.29
N ASP A 187 16.18 0.04 -2.39
CA ASP A 187 15.67 0.49 -3.69
C ASP A 187 14.14 0.67 -3.67
N LEU A 188 13.40 -0.26 -3.09
CA LEU A 188 11.94 -0.16 -2.90
C LEU A 188 11.56 0.99 -1.95
N LEU A 189 12.38 1.29 -0.95
CA LEU A 189 12.17 2.36 0.01
C LEU A 189 12.54 3.76 -0.51
N SER A 190 13.20 3.85 -1.67
CA SER A 190 13.62 5.13 -2.25
C SER A 190 12.46 6.09 -2.61
N CYS A 191 11.25 5.57 -2.82
CA CYS A 191 10.06 6.37 -3.13
C CYS A 191 9.39 6.87 -1.83
N THR A 192 10.05 7.82 -1.17
CA THR A 192 9.66 8.26 0.19
C THR A 192 8.25 8.84 0.26
N ASP A 193 7.75 9.51 -0.78
CA ASP A 193 6.41 10.10 -0.77
C ASP A 193 5.29 9.04 -0.76
N THR A 194 5.41 8.01 -1.60
CA THR A 194 4.48 6.87 -1.61
C THR A 194 4.45 6.16 -0.26
N LEU A 195 5.62 6.00 0.37
CA LEU A 195 5.74 5.31 1.67
C LEU A 195 5.19 6.17 2.81
N LYS A 196 5.48 7.47 2.83
CA LYS A 196 4.87 8.41 3.78
C LYS A 196 3.36 8.42 3.64
N HIS A 197 2.85 8.42 2.41
CA HIS A 197 1.43 8.30 2.15
C HIS A 197 0.87 7.00 2.75
N ALA A 198 1.48 5.85 2.44
CA ALA A 198 1.04 4.54 2.94
C ALA A 198 1.09 4.46 4.48
N ILE A 199 2.13 4.99 5.12
CA ILE A 199 2.24 5.07 6.59
C ILE A 199 1.07 5.86 7.17
N ARG A 200 0.78 7.05 6.61
CA ARG A 200 -0.33 7.90 7.09
C ARG A 200 -1.67 7.19 6.91
N SER A 201 -1.88 6.58 5.75
CA SER A 201 -3.10 5.83 5.43
C SER A 201 -3.31 4.64 6.39
N ASP A 202 -2.32 3.77 6.53
CA ASP A 202 -2.37 2.63 7.46
C ASP A 202 -2.51 3.11 8.93
N ALA A 203 -1.85 4.19 9.33
CA ALA A 203 -2.02 4.74 10.68
C ALA A 203 -3.45 5.24 10.94
N LEU A 204 -4.03 5.97 9.99
CA LEU A 204 -5.42 6.45 10.06
C LEU A 204 -6.42 5.30 10.09
N LEU A 205 -6.25 4.27 9.25
CA LEU A 205 -7.10 3.09 9.26
C LEU A 205 -6.98 2.35 10.60
N GLY A 206 -5.78 2.29 11.19
CA GLY A 206 -5.52 1.76 12.52
C GLY A 206 -6.28 2.52 13.63
N ASP A 207 -6.42 3.84 13.49
CA ASP A 207 -7.16 4.70 14.43
C ASP A 207 -8.69 4.67 14.19
N ILE A 208 -9.14 4.50 12.94
CA ILE A 208 -10.57 4.55 12.56
C ILE A 208 -11.30 3.22 12.77
N TYR A 209 -10.71 2.09 12.39
CA TYR A 209 -11.37 0.78 12.51
C TYR A 209 -11.79 0.39 13.95
N PRO A 210 -11.08 0.74 15.03
CA PRO A 210 -11.50 0.39 16.39
C PRO A 210 -12.67 1.24 16.91
N LEU A 211 -13.10 2.28 16.19
CA LEU A 211 -14.19 3.16 16.59
C LEU A 211 -15.53 2.41 16.71
N SER A 212 -16.46 3.01 17.45
CA SER A 212 -17.82 2.49 17.56
C SER A 212 -18.55 2.56 16.22
N GLU A 213 -19.58 1.72 16.05
CA GLU A 213 -20.41 1.75 14.84
C GLU A 213 -21.10 3.11 14.64
N ALA A 214 -21.47 3.78 15.75
CA ALA A 214 -22.07 5.11 15.71
C ALA A 214 -21.09 6.17 15.16
N GLU A 215 -19.82 6.13 15.60
CA GLU A 215 -18.77 7.01 15.09
C GLU A 215 -18.46 6.73 13.62
N LEU A 216 -18.34 5.47 13.22
CA LEU A 216 -18.13 5.10 11.81
C LEU A 216 -19.28 5.57 10.91
N LYS A 217 -20.53 5.45 11.37
CA LYS A 217 -21.71 5.99 10.64
C LYS A 217 -21.67 7.51 10.55
N SER A 218 -21.22 8.18 11.62
CA SER A 218 -21.05 9.64 11.63
C SER A 218 -19.98 10.06 10.62
N ILE A 219 -18.81 9.43 10.64
CA ILE A 219 -17.73 9.65 9.66
C ILE A 219 -18.23 9.43 8.24
N ARG A 220 -18.89 8.29 7.97
CA ARG A 220 -19.45 7.98 6.64
C ARG A 220 -20.40 9.08 6.18
N SER A 221 -21.26 9.58 7.07
CA SER A 221 -22.21 10.66 6.75
C SER A 221 -21.48 11.97 6.44
N ALA A 222 -20.44 12.31 7.21
CA ALA A 222 -19.60 13.47 6.96
C ALA A 222 -18.87 13.37 5.60
N MET A 223 -18.35 12.19 5.26
CA MET A 223 -17.74 11.95 3.95
C MET A 223 -18.75 12.19 2.81
N VAL A 224 -19.99 11.71 2.91
CA VAL A 224 -21.02 12.01 1.88
C VAL A 224 -21.18 13.51 1.67
N LEU A 225 -21.12 14.32 2.74
CA LEU A 225 -21.19 15.77 2.63
C LEU A 225 -19.94 16.37 1.99
N MET A 226 -18.74 15.87 2.32
CA MET A 226 -17.48 16.30 1.73
C MET A 226 -17.45 16.14 0.20
N ARG A 227 -18.22 15.22 -0.37
CA ARG A 227 -18.32 15.06 -1.83
C ARG A 227 -18.87 16.31 -2.55
N TYR A 228 -19.63 17.15 -1.85
CA TYR A 228 -20.31 18.29 -2.43
C TYR A 228 -19.68 19.64 -2.06
N ILE A 229 -18.55 19.65 -1.36
CA ILE A 229 -17.87 20.91 -1.04
C ILE A 229 -17.24 21.49 -2.31
N SER A 230 -17.23 22.81 -2.40
CA SER A 230 -16.60 23.52 -3.52
C SER A 230 -15.07 23.47 -3.40
N GLU A 231 -14.33 23.66 -4.51
CA GLU A 231 -12.86 23.75 -4.48
C GLU A 231 -12.37 24.89 -3.57
N GLU A 232 -13.05 26.04 -3.56
CA GLU A 232 -12.73 27.15 -2.66
C GLU A 232 -12.88 26.76 -1.18
N GLU A 233 -13.95 26.06 -0.84
CA GLU A 233 -14.16 25.54 0.52
C GLU A 233 -13.14 24.44 0.87
N TRP A 234 -12.79 23.59 -0.08
CA TRP A 234 -11.77 22.54 0.06
C TRP A 234 -10.41 23.14 0.44
N ASP A 235 -9.95 24.12 -0.34
CA ASP A 235 -8.69 24.82 -0.10
C ASP A 235 -8.73 25.61 1.22
N GLY A 236 -9.84 26.28 1.51
CA GLY A 236 -10.04 27.03 2.76
C GLY A 236 -9.94 26.13 3.99
N ARG A 237 -10.62 24.98 3.99
CA ARG A 237 -10.56 24.00 5.09
C ARG A 237 -9.17 23.39 5.23
N ARG A 238 -8.50 23.08 4.11
CA ARG A 238 -7.13 22.55 4.12
C ARG A 238 -6.18 23.56 4.76
N ALA A 239 -6.25 24.82 4.37
CA ALA A 239 -5.43 25.89 4.94
C ALA A 239 -5.72 26.10 6.43
N GLN A 240 -6.98 26.07 6.85
CA GLN A 240 -7.35 26.18 8.28
C GLN A 240 -6.75 25.04 9.11
N LEU A 241 -6.87 23.80 8.64
CA LEU A 241 -6.30 22.64 9.32
C LEU A 241 -4.77 22.72 9.34
N GLN A 242 -4.11 23.02 8.23
CA GLN A 242 -2.65 23.17 8.18
C GLN A 242 -2.12 24.30 9.07
N ASN A 243 -2.82 25.44 9.15
CA ASN A 243 -2.44 26.53 10.05
C ASN A 243 -2.63 26.17 11.53
N SER A 244 -3.57 25.28 11.84
CA SER A 244 -3.72 24.73 13.19
C SER A 244 -2.66 23.69 13.54
N VAL A 245 -1.95 23.13 12.55
CA VAL A 245 -0.72 22.34 12.70
C VAL A 245 0.46 23.28 12.93
N GLY A 246 0.65 24.28 12.08
CA GLY A 246 1.84 25.14 12.06
C GLY A 246 1.79 26.37 12.96
N GLY A 247 1.17 26.30 14.15
CA GLY A 247 1.18 27.43 15.07
C GLY A 247 2.61 27.81 15.46
N GLU A 248 3.15 28.86 14.85
CA GLU A 248 4.43 29.45 15.27
C GLU A 248 4.29 29.84 16.74
N SER A 249 5.08 29.19 17.61
CA SER A 249 5.28 29.71 18.96
C SER A 249 5.88 31.11 18.84
N GLU A 250 5.43 32.07 19.66
CA GLU A 250 5.96 33.45 19.69
C GLU A 250 7.49 33.50 19.89
N ASP A 251 8.11 32.40 20.32
CA ASP A 251 9.55 32.25 20.53
C ASP A 251 10.34 31.74 19.31
N GLY A 252 9.72 31.55 18.14
CA GLY A 252 10.42 31.13 16.90
C GLY A 252 11.03 29.73 16.95
N GLU A 253 10.71 28.94 17.98
CA GLU A 253 11.08 27.54 18.07
C GLU A 253 10.07 26.71 17.25
N LEU A 254 10.55 26.04 16.21
CA LEU A 254 9.80 25.06 15.42
C LEU A 254 9.42 23.88 16.34
N VAL A 255 8.38 24.04 17.13
CA VAL A 255 7.74 22.94 17.83
C VAL A 255 7.09 22.10 16.74
N SER A 256 7.71 20.98 16.39
CA SER A 256 7.09 19.96 15.54
C SER A 256 5.70 19.69 16.10
N PRO A 257 4.64 20.02 15.36
CA PRO A 257 3.32 20.00 15.92
C PRO A 257 2.93 18.55 16.18
N GLU A 258 2.65 18.26 17.44
CA GLU A 258 2.09 16.97 17.81
C GLU A 258 0.66 16.88 17.26
N VAL A 259 0.53 16.47 15.99
CA VAL A 259 -0.71 15.97 15.34
C VAL A 259 -1.41 14.90 16.20
N LYS A 260 -0.72 14.39 17.21
CA LYS A 260 -1.21 13.48 18.25
C LYS A 260 -2.44 13.99 19.01
N LEU A 261 -2.63 15.30 19.16
CA LEU A 261 -3.78 15.87 19.90
C LEU A 261 -5.05 16.04 19.04
N TRP A 262 -4.95 15.85 17.73
CA TRP A 262 -6.10 16.03 16.86
C TRP A 262 -7.13 14.93 17.03
N SER A 263 -8.41 15.34 16.94
CA SER A 263 -9.50 14.38 16.84
C SER A 263 -9.32 13.54 15.57
N ILE A 264 -9.78 12.29 15.60
CA ILE A 264 -9.71 11.42 14.43
C ILE A 264 -10.45 12.00 13.22
N HIS A 265 -11.52 12.75 13.46
CA HIS A 265 -12.26 13.47 12.43
C HIS A 265 -11.40 14.51 11.73
N ALA A 266 -10.65 15.33 12.48
CA ALA A 266 -9.77 16.33 11.90
C ALA A 266 -8.59 15.71 11.14
N LYS A 267 -8.02 14.62 11.67
CA LYS A 267 -6.95 13.87 10.97
C LYS A 267 -7.44 13.30 9.63
N LEU A 268 -8.63 12.68 9.63
CA LEU A 268 -9.23 12.13 8.43
C LEU A 268 -9.61 13.23 7.43
N GLU A 269 -10.19 14.34 7.91
CA GLU A 269 -10.53 15.47 7.04
C GLU A 269 -9.27 16.03 6.37
N LEU A 270 -8.21 16.34 7.14
CA LEU A 270 -6.95 16.80 6.55
C LEU A 270 -6.39 15.79 5.56
N PHE A 271 -6.38 14.50 5.90
CA PHE A 271 -5.88 13.46 5.01
C PHE A 271 -6.65 13.45 3.68
N LEU A 272 -7.99 13.43 3.73
CA LEU A 272 -8.83 13.46 2.53
C LEU A 272 -8.60 14.73 1.72
N LEU A 273 -8.49 15.89 2.39
CA LEU A 273 -8.18 17.15 1.75
C LEU A 273 -6.81 17.13 1.07
N GLU A 274 -5.82 16.44 1.64
CA GLU A 274 -4.45 16.29 1.11
C GLU A 274 -4.35 15.37 -0.10
N VAL A 275 -4.98 14.19 -0.03
CA VAL A 275 -4.93 13.21 -1.14
C VAL A 275 -5.86 13.59 -2.29
N GLY A 276 -6.85 14.45 -2.04
CA GLY A 276 -7.77 14.95 -3.05
C GLY A 276 -8.90 13.97 -3.37
N TYR A 277 -9.66 14.30 -4.42
CA TYR A 277 -10.84 13.54 -4.83
C TYR A 277 -10.52 12.12 -5.35
N TYR A 278 -9.29 11.86 -5.80
CA TYR A 278 -8.91 10.60 -6.43
C TYR A 278 -9.05 9.39 -5.49
N GLU A 279 -8.68 9.56 -4.22
CA GLU A 279 -8.77 8.47 -3.23
C GLU A 279 -10.07 8.49 -2.42
N PHE A 280 -10.87 9.54 -2.57
CA PHE A 280 -12.08 9.74 -1.76
C PHE A 280 -13.03 8.53 -1.86
N SER A 281 -13.25 7.99 -3.06
CA SER A 281 -14.10 6.81 -3.28
C SER A 281 -13.58 5.56 -2.57
N THR A 282 -12.26 5.34 -2.58
CA THR A 282 -11.61 4.20 -1.93
C THR A 282 -11.77 4.29 -0.42
N TRP A 283 -11.49 5.45 0.16
CA TRP A 283 -11.72 5.69 1.58
C TRP A 283 -13.19 5.54 1.97
N PHE A 284 -14.10 6.07 1.15
CA PHE A 284 -15.53 5.93 1.40
C PHE A 284 -15.95 4.46 1.44
N ALA A 285 -15.45 3.64 0.51
CA ALA A 285 -15.69 2.20 0.49
C ALA A 285 -15.14 1.52 1.76
N GLN A 286 -13.90 1.79 2.14
CA GLN A 286 -13.28 1.23 3.35
C GLN A 286 -14.09 1.56 4.62
N ILE A 287 -14.52 2.82 4.79
CA ILE A 287 -15.35 3.22 5.93
C ILE A 287 -16.72 2.55 5.86
N ASN A 288 -17.32 2.46 4.68
CA ASN A 288 -18.62 1.81 4.51
C ASN A 288 -18.55 0.31 4.84
N ASP A 289 -17.48 -0.36 4.44
CA ASP A 289 -17.25 -1.77 4.76
C ASP A 289 -17.04 -1.95 6.27
N ALA A 290 -16.24 -1.07 6.90
CA ALA A 290 -16.04 -1.08 8.35
C ALA A 290 -17.38 -0.95 9.12
N VAL A 291 -18.32 -0.12 8.66
CA VAL A 291 -19.66 -0.01 9.26
C VAL A 291 -20.40 -1.36 9.25
N GLY A 292 -20.21 -2.17 8.21
CA GLY A 292 -20.84 -3.50 8.08
C GLY A 292 -20.15 -4.62 8.86
N MET A 293 -18.90 -4.43 9.29
CA MET A 293 -18.09 -5.44 9.98
C MET A 293 -18.47 -5.60 11.46
N LYS A 294 -18.11 -6.75 12.03
CA LYS A 294 -18.19 -6.95 13.49
C LYS A 294 -17.06 -6.21 14.21
N SER A 295 -17.31 -5.79 15.45
CA SER A 295 -16.32 -5.05 16.26
C SER A 295 -14.99 -5.79 16.41
N GLU A 296 -15.02 -7.11 16.60
CA GLU A 296 -13.81 -7.93 16.75
C GLU A 296 -12.98 -7.99 15.47
N GLU A 297 -13.63 -8.22 14.34
CA GLU A 297 -13.01 -8.22 13.01
C GLU A 297 -12.33 -6.87 12.73
N ARG A 298 -13.04 -5.76 12.96
CA ARG A 298 -12.47 -4.42 12.82
C ARG A 298 -11.24 -4.20 13.69
N ARG A 299 -11.26 -4.64 14.96
CA ARG A 299 -10.11 -4.50 15.86
C ARG A 299 -8.91 -5.30 15.39
N THR A 300 -9.13 -6.48 14.80
CA THR A 300 -8.05 -7.28 14.21
C THR A 300 -7.43 -6.56 13.02
N LEU A 301 -8.25 -6.01 12.12
CA LEU A 301 -7.78 -5.19 11.01
C LEU A 301 -7.04 -3.94 11.49
N ALA A 302 -7.60 -3.20 12.45
CA ALA A 302 -6.99 -2.02 13.07
C ALA A 302 -5.57 -2.29 13.58
N ARG A 303 -5.37 -3.43 14.27
CA ARG A 303 -4.04 -3.86 14.71
C ARG A 303 -3.10 -4.12 13.54
N GLY A 304 -3.59 -4.77 12.48
CA GLY A 304 -2.83 -5.01 11.27
C GLY A 304 -2.38 -3.71 10.61
N PHE A 305 -3.29 -2.77 10.41
CA PHE A 305 -3.03 -1.41 9.91
C PHE A 305 -1.97 -0.69 10.76
N GLY A 306 -2.19 -0.62 12.09
CA GLY A 306 -1.26 0.06 12.99
C GLY A 306 0.12 -0.61 13.09
N TYR A 307 0.20 -1.94 12.99
CA TYR A 307 1.47 -2.67 12.94
C TYR A 307 2.26 -2.32 11.68
N ARG A 308 1.58 -2.34 10.53
CA ARG A 308 2.17 -2.03 9.23
C ARG A 308 2.70 -0.61 9.13
N ALA A 309 1.93 0.38 9.59
CA ALA A 309 2.37 1.78 9.64
C ALA A 309 3.68 1.93 10.44
N LYS A 310 3.73 1.34 11.64
CA LYS A 310 4.93 1.37 12.51
C LYS A 310 6.11 0.63 11.90
N TRP A 311 5.86 -0.50 11.24
CA TRP A 311 6.89 -1.27 10.57
C TRP A 311 7.48 -0.48 9.39
N LEU A 312 6.64 0.14 8.55
CA LEU A 312 7.08 0.99 7.45
C LEU A 312 7.86 2.22 7.94
N GLU A 313 7.40 2.86 9.02
CA GLU A 313 8.10 3.97 9.64
C GLU A 313 9.49 3.54 10.14
N ARG A 314 9.61 2.37 10.77
CA ARG A 314 10.91 1.81 11.16
C ARG A 314 11.78 1.52 9.93
N ALA A 315 11.21 0.91 8.89
CA ALA A 315 11.91 0.58 7.65
C ALA A 315 12.50 1.81 6.96
N LEU A 316 11.73 2.91 6.89
CA LEU A 316 12.21 4.19 6.34
C LEU A 316 13.34 4.80 7.15
N ASN A 317 13.34 4.63 8.48
CA ASN A 317 14.36 5.21 9.37
C ASN A 317 15.64 4.36 9.46
N GLU A 318 15.64 3.14 8.92
CA GLU A 318 16.83 2.27 8.89
C GLU A 318 17.75 2.54 7.69
N CYS A 319 17.21 3.13 6.62
CA CYS A 319 17.93 3.42 5.37
C CYS A 319 18.44 4.87 5.33
#